data_AF-A0A929L1U2-F1
#
_entry.id   AF-A0A929L1U2-F1
#
_cell.length_a   1.000
_cell.length_b   1.000
_cell.length_c   1.000
_cell.angle_alpha   90.00
_cell.angle_beta   90.00
_cell.angle_gamma   90.00
#
_symmetry.space_group_name_H-M   'P 1'
#
loop_
_entity.id
_entity.type
_entity.pdbx_description
1 polymer ?
#
loop_
_entity_poly.entity_id
_entity_poly.type
_entity_poly.pdbx_seq_one_letter_code
_entity_poly.pdbx_strand_id
1 'polypeptide(L)'
;MSIHSETKEFITQLHDRFEPFLDEKQSRIFAGIIADLYGHGGIAFAASTCNKARNTVVAGIKDSHEPQPEESSITQSGSKRVRRAGGGRPAAQDKNPELDEAIEKIVGASTYGDPERVLVWTTLSLRKISDLLEQYGIQTNRNVVAKRLKALGYSKQQNQKNAQVGKSHPDRNAQFEFINKTTTE
;
A
#
# COMPACT_ATOMS: atom_id res chain seq x y z
N MET A 1 -39.57 5.78 -36.70
CA MET A 1 -38.78 5.02 -35.70
C MET A 1 -39.32 5.37 -34.32
N SER A 2 -39.30 4.45 -33.35
CA SER A 2 -39.79 4.75 -32.00
C SER A 2 -38.76 5.66 -31.32
N ILE A 3 -39.20 6.71 -30.60
CA ILE A 3 -38.34 7.69 -29.92
C ILE A 3 -37.21 7.02 -29.10
N HIS A 4 -37.49 5.83 -28.56
CA HIS A 4 -36.50 5.03 -27.82
C HIS A 4 -35.30 4.54 -28.64
N SER A 5 -35.44 4.25 -29.93
CA SER A 5 -34.32 3.78 -30.77
C SER A 5 -33.36 4.92 -31.09
N GLU A 6 -33.91 6.09 -31.43
CA GLU A 6 -33.11 7.29 -31.74
C GLU A 6 -32.32 7.77 -30.51
N THR A 7 -32.93 7.73 -29.32
CA THR A 7 -32.22 8.05 -28.07
C THR A 7 -31.07 7.08 -27.79
N LYS A 8 -31.29 5.77 -27.99
CA LYS A 8 -30.23 4.77 -27.77
C LYS A 8 -29.07 4.97 -28.73
N GLU A 9 -29.37 5.22 -30.00
CA GLU A 9 -28.35 5.46 -31.03
C GLU A 9 -27.55 6.73 -30.73
N PHE A 10 -28.23 7.82 -30.35
CA PHE A 10 -27.57 9.06 -29.95
C PHE A 10 -26.60 8.84 -28.77
N ILE A 11 -27.03 8.14 -27.72
CA ILE A 11 -26.18 7.89 -26.54
C ILE A 11 -24.97 7.02 -26.90
N THR A 12 -25.13 6.01 -27.76
CA THR A 12 -24.02 5.18 -28.23
C THR A 12 -23.01 6.01 -29.02
N GLN A 13 -23.45 6.83 -29.97
CA GLN A 13 -22.56 7.70 -30.74
C GLN A 13 -21.85 8.73 -29.85
N LEU A 14 -22.54 9.25 -28.82
CA LEU A 14 -21.94 10.16 -27.84
C LEU A 14 -20.85 9.45 -27.04
N HIS A 15 -21.14 8.26 -26.52
CA HIS A 15 -20.16 7.45 -25.79
C HIS A 15 -18.90 7.20 -26.62
N ASP A 16 -19.04 6.71 -27.85
CA ASP A 16 -17.91 6.32 -28.71
C ASP A 16 -16.99 7.50 -29.05
N ARG A 17 -17.53 8.72 -29.11
CA ARG A 17 -16.75 9.94 -29.34
C ARG A 17 -16.05 10.45 -28.09
N PHE A 18 -16.65 10.27 -26.91
CA PHE A 18 -16.09 10.76 -25.65
C PHE A 18 -15.13 9.76 -25.01
N GLU A 19 -15.32 8.46 -25.19
CA GLU A 19 -14.55 7.40 -24.53
C GLU A 19 -13.03 7.62 -24.55
N PRO A 20 -12.39 8.02 -25.67
CA PRO A 20 -10.93 8.20 -25.72
C PRO A 20 -10.40 9.31 -24.80
N PHE A 21 -11.26 10.23 -24.37
CA PHE A 21 -10.90 11.39 -23.56
C PHE A 21 -11.24 11.20 -22.07
N LEU A 22 -11.93 10.12 -21.71
CA LEU A 22 -12.37 9.89 -20.34
C LEU A 22 -11.39 9.01 -19.58
N ASP A 23 -11.08 9.40 -18.34
CA ASP A 23 -10.42 8.50 -17.40
C ASP A 23 -11.39 7.41 -16.88
N GLU A 24 -10.86 6.42 -16.14
CA GLU A 24 -11.65 5.29 -15.64
C GLU A 24 -12.79 5.72 -14.69
N LYS A 25 -12.59 6.79 -13.91
CA LYS A 25 -13.61 7.32 -12.99
C LYS A 25 -14.67 8.10 -13.77
N GLN A 26 -14.27 8.98 -14.66
CA GLN A 26 -15.16 9.77 -15.52
C GLN A 26 -16.02 8.85 -16.38
N SER A 27 -15.42 7.82 -16.98
CA SER A 27 -16.14 6.81 -17.78
C SER A 27 -17.15 6.02 -16.92
N ARG A 28 -16.83 5.74 -15.65
CA ARG A 28 -17.76 5.09 -14.70
C ARG A 28 -18.95 6.00 -14.36
N ILE A 29 -18.68 7.27 -14.03
CA ILE A 29 -19.71 8.26 -13.69
C ILE A 29 -20.63 8.49 -14.90
N PHE A 30 -20.06 8.64 -16.10
CA PHE A 30 -20.80 8.81 -17.35
C PHE A 30 -21.79 7.65 -17.59
N ALA A 31 -21.35 6.40 -17.45
CA ALA A 31 -22.23 5.24 -17.56
C ALA A 31 -23.33 5.24 -16.48
N GLY A 32 -23.02 5.71 -15.26
CA GLY A 32 -23.99 5.90 -14.19
C GLY A 32 -25.07 6.94 -14.53
N ILE A 33 -24.66 8.10 -15.04
CA ILE A 33 -25.55 9.18 -15.47
C ILE A 33 -26.48 8.70 -16.59
N ILE A 34 -25.97 7.98 -17.59
CA ILE A 34 -26.81 7.37 -18.64
C ILE A 34 -27.86 6.47 -18.01
N ALA A 35 -27.46 5.56 -17.11
CA ALA A 35 -28.36 4.60 -16.51
C ALA A 35 -29.47 5.29 -15.67
N ASP A 36 -29.10 6.33 -14.93
CA ASP A 36 -29.99 7.09 -14.07
C ASP A 36 -31.01 7.90 -14.88
N LEU A 37 -30.54 8.68 -15.86
CA LEU A 37 -31.38 9.49 -16.73
C LEU A 37 -32.29 8.66 -17.65
N TYR A 38 -31.82 7.48 -18.10
CA TYR A 38 -32.61 6.60 -18.95
C TYR A 38 -33.71 5.85 -18.16
N GLY A 39 -33.56 5.71 -16.84
CA GLY A 39 -34.57 5.08 -15.98
C GLY A 39 -34.67 3.57 -16.19
N HIS A 40 -35.89 3.07 -16.47
CA HIS A 40 -36.13 1.62 -16.54
C HIS A 40 -35.31 0.95 -17.64
N GLY A 41 -34.53 -0.08 -17.27
CA GLY A 41 -33.60 -0.76 -18.19
C GLY A 41 -32.31 0.02 -18.47
N GLY A 42 -32.12 1.22 -17.92
CA GLY A 42 -30.96 2.07 -18.11
C GLY A 42 -29.65 1.40 -17.69
N ILE A 43 -29.64 0.65 -16.59
CA ILE A 43 -28.45 -0.10 -16.13
C ILE A 43 -28.01 -1.13 -17.18
N ALA A 44 -28.95 -1.88 -17.76
CA ALA A 44 -28.63 -2.88 -18.76
C ALA A 44 -28.14 -2.23 -20.06
N PHE A 45 -28.78 -1.12 -20.47
CA PHE A 45 -28.39 -0.34 -21.64
C PHE A 45 -26.99 0.29 -21.49
N ALA A 46 -26.73 1.01 -20.39
CA ALA A 46 -25.43 1.62 -20.12
C ALA A 46 -24.32 0.58 -19.99
N ALA A 47 -24.60 -0.58 -19.37
CA ALA A 47 -23.63 -1.68 -19.28
C ALA A 47 -23.25 -2.21 -20.67
N SER A 48 -24.22 -2.39 -21.58
CA SER A 48 -23.96 -2.84 -22.94
C SER A 48 -23.23 -1.79 -23.78
N THR A 49 -23.66 -0.53 -23.71
CA THR A 49 -23.10 0.56 -24.54
C THR A 49 -21.70 0.94 -24.11
N CYS A 50 -21.47 1.09 -22.80
CA CYS A 50 -20.16 1.51 -22.27
C CYS A 50 -19.19 0.35 -22.01
N ASN A 51 -19.58 -0.89 -22.37
CA ASN A 51 -18.85 -2.13 -22.10
C ASN A 51 -18.37 -2.23 -20.63
N LYS A 52 -19.30 -2.04 -19.67
CA LYS A 52 -19.00 -2.06 -18.23
C LYS A 52 -19.81 -3.14 -17.51
N ALA A 53 -19.22 -3.72 -16.47
CA ALA A 53 -19.97 -4.58 -15.57
C ALA A 53 -21.14 -3.82 -14.92
N ARG A 54 -22.28 -4.48 -14.72
CA ARG A 54 -23.46 -3.87 -14.08
C ARG A 54 -23.13 -3.26 -12.72
N ASN A 55 -22.29 -3.92 -11.93
CA ASN A 55 -21.83 -3.41 -10.63
C ASN A 55 -21.05 -2.09 -10.76
N THR A 56 -20.30 -1.92 -11.86
CA THR A 56 -19.57 -0.68 -12.16
C THR A 56 -20.53 0.47 -12.53
N VAL A 57 -21.59 0.18 -13.27
CA VAL A 57 -22.64 1.17 -13.60
C VAL A 57 -23.39 1.59 -12.34
N VAL A 58 -23.77 0.64 -11.48
CA VAL A 58 -24.41 0.93 -10.18
C VAL A 58 -23.50 1.77 -9.27
N ALA A 59 -22.20 1.47 -9.25
CA ALA A 59 -21.23 2.30 -8.54
C ALA A 59 -21.15 3.70 -9.17
N GLY A 60 -21.22 3.82 -10.49
CA GLY A 60 -21.28 5.09 -11.22
C GLY A 60 -22.49 5.96 -10.86
N ILE A 61 -23.68 5.35 -10.69
CA ILE A 61 -24.89 6.06 -10.23
C ILE A 61 -24.68 6.64 -8.83
N LYS A 62 -24.03 5.90 -7.93
CA LYS A 62 -23.70 6.42 -6.60
C LYS A 62 -22.67 7.56 -6.70
N ASP A 63 -21.61 7.34 -7.47
CA ASP A 63 -20.53 8.30 -7.68
C ASP A 63 -21.03 9.60 -8.36
N SER A 64 -22.10 9.57 -9.18
CA SER A 64 -22.67 10.76 -9.84
C SER A 64 -23.47 11.65 -8.90
N HIS A 65 -24.00 11.10 -7.82
CA HIS A 65 -24.74 11.82 -6.78
C HIS A 65 -23.85 12.29 -5.63
N GLU A 66 -22.61 11.81 -5.55
CA GLU A 66 -21.66 12.29 -4.56
C GLU A 66 -21.26 13.75 -4.87
N PRO A 67 -21.22 14.63 -3.86
CA PRO A 67 -20.72 15.99 -4.04
C PRO A 67 -19.29 15.92 -4.59
N GLN A 68 -18.99 16.79 -5.57
CA GLN A 68 -17.64 16.89 -6.13
C GLN A 68 -16.66 17.06 -4.96
N PRO A 69 -15.62 16.21 -4.85
CA PRO A 69 -14.65 16.39 -3.80
C PRO A 69 -13.99 17.76 -4.01
N GLU A 70 -14.16 18.62 -3.01
CA GLU A 70 -13.35 19.82 -2.83
C GLU A 70 -11.88 19.45 -3.02
N GLU A 71 -11.09 20.35 -3.61
CA GLU A 71 -9.80 20.13 -4.30
C GLU A 71 -8.68 19.40 -3.50
N SER A 72 -8.95 18.89 -2.31
CA SER A 72 -8.03 18.35 -1.30
C SER A 72 -7.43 16.97 -1.59
N SER A 73 -7.26 16.55 -2.85
CA SER A 73 -6.56 15.29 -3.16
C SER A 73 -5.64 15.39 -4.37
N ILE A 74 -4.87 16.47 -4.41
CA ILE A 74 -3.62 16.55 -5.18
C ILE A 74 -2.59 15.66 -4.46
N THR A 75 -2.18 14.58 -5.11
CA THR A 75 -1.03 13.80 -4.62
C THR A 75 0.26 14.59 -4.80
N GLN A 76 1.35 14.24 -4.09
CA GLN A 76 2.68 14.86 -4.27
C GLN A 76 3.22 14.85 -5.72
N SER A 77 2.56 14.14 -6.65
CA SER A 77 2.89 14.06 -8.08
C SER A 77 1.98 14.93 -8.97
N GLY A 78 1.12 15.78 -8.42
CA GLY A 78 0.23 16.67 -9.19
C GLY A 78 -0.97 15.98 -9.86
N SER A 79 -1.10 14.65 -9.75
CA SER A 79 -2.23 13.89 -10.33
C SER A 79 -3.30 13.60 -9.27
N LYS A 80 -4.57 13.88 -9.60
CA LYS A 80 -5.74 13.51 -8.78
C LYS A 80 -5.89 11.99 -8.79
N ARG A 81 -5.98 11.37 -7.62
CA ARG A 81 -6.09 9.90 -7.52
C ARG A 81 -7.46 9.44 -8.05
N VAL A 82 -7.45 8.70 -9.17
CA VAL A 82 -8.67 8.19 -9.84
C VAL A 82 -9.44 7.18 -8.98
N ARG A 83 -8.75 6.37 -8.17
CA ARG A 83 -9.35 5.35 -7.29
C ARG A 83 -9.40 5.80 -5.83
N ARG A 84 -10.49 5.49 -5.11
CA ARG A 84 -10.58 5.70 -3.65
C ARG A 84 -9.39 5.04 -2.92
N ALA A 85 -9.02 5.61 -1.78
CA ALA A 85 -8.06 4.98 -0.86
C ALA A 85 -8.60 3.62 -0.36
N GLY A 86 -7.71 2.70 0.00
CA GLY A 86 -8.08 1.40 0.59
C GLY A 86 -8.21 0.22 -0.37
N GLY A 87 -8.11 0.42 -1.69
CA GLY A 87 -8.21 -0.67 -2.69
C GLY A 87 -6.95 -1.54 -2.87
N GLY A 88 -6.21 -1.85 -1.80
CA GLY A 88 -4.94 -2.58 -1.86
C GLY A 88 -4.77 -3.60 -0.73
N ARG A 89 -3.74 -4.46 -0.83
CA ARG A 89 -3.38 -5.38 0.26
C ARG A 89 -3.16 -4.56 1.54
N PRO A 90 -3.84 -4.88 2.66
CA PRO A 90 -3.68 -4.16 3.92
C PRO A 90 -2.20 -4.18 4.33
N ALA A 91 -1.76 -3.10 4.97
CA ALA A 91 -0.37 -2.96 5.35
C ALA A 91 -0.01 -4.07 6.35
N ALA A 92 1.27 -4.48 6.37
CA ALA A 92 1.71 -5.56 7.26
C ALA A 92 1.49 -5.23 8.74
N GLN A 93 1.52 -3.95 9.10
CA GLN A 93 1.18 -3.42 10.44
C GLN A 93 -0.29 -3.63 10.81
N ASP A 94 -1.21 -3.54 9.84
CA ASP A 94 -2.65 -3.73 10.08
C ASP A 94 -2.96 -5.21 10.32
N LYS A 95 -2.14 -6.11 9.77
CA LYS A 95 -2.24 -7.56 10.00
C LYS A 95 -1.58 -8.00 11.29
N ASN A 96 -0.44 -7.39 11.63
CA ASN A 96 0.39 -7.75 12.77
C ASN A 96 0.65 -6.48 13.60
N PRO A 97 -0.22 -6.13 14.55
CA PRO A 97 -0.05 -4.94 15.37
C PRO A 97 1.23 -4.99 16.23
N GLU A 98 1.67 -6.20 16.59
CA GLU A 98 2.89 -6.45 17.38
C GLU A 98 4.19 -6.38 16.56
N LEU A 99 4.11 -6.11 15.24
CA LEU A 99 5.27 -6.12 14.35
C LEU A 99 6.36 -5.14 14.79
N ASP A 100 5.97 -3.93 15.17
CA ASP A 100 6.93 -2.90 15.54
C ASP A 100 7.60 -3.21 16.87
N GLU A 101 6.84 -3.65 17.86
CA GLU A 101 7.35 -4.06 19.17
C GLU A 101 8.30 -5.26 19.06
N ALA A 102 7.97 -6.25 18.23
CA ALA A 102 8.84 -7.39 17.97
C ALA A 102 10.15 -6.97 17.28
N ILE A 103 10.08 -6.04 16.31
CA ILE A 103 11.26 -5.45 15.68
C ILE A 103 12.11 -4.72 16.73
N GLU A 104 11.51 -3.89 17.57
CA GLU A 104 12.23 -3.16 18.63
C GLU A 104 12.89 -4.10 19.64
N LYS A 105 12.25 -5.21 20.04
CA LYS A 105 12.87 -6.21 20.93
C LYS A 105 14.09 -6.87 20.28
N ILE A 106 13.97 -7.30 19.02
CA ILE A 106 15.08 -7.93 18.27
C ILE A 106 16.24 -6.95 18.09
N VAL A 107 15.91 -5.71 17.76
CA VAL A 107 16.88 -4.66 17.50
C VAL A 107 17.52 -4.16 18.78
N GLY A 108 16.75 -3.91 19.84
CA GLY A 108 17.22 -3.45 21.14
C GLY A 108 18.28 -4.36 21.72
N ALA A 109 18.10 -5.69 21.64
CA ALA A 109 19.10 -6.67 22.08
C ALA A 109 20.41 -6.66 21.26
N SER A 110 20.39 -6.08 20.06
CA SER A 110 21.54 -6.03 19.13
C SER A 110 22.05 -4.61 18.86
N THR A 111 21.44 -3.62 19.53
CA THR A 111 21.78 -2.21 19.44
C THR A 111 23.00 -1.95 20.29
N TYR A 112 24.01 -1.30 19.69
CA TYR A 112 25.21 -0.90 20.40
C TYR A 112 25.28 0.63 20.38
N GLY A 113 25.15 1.31 21.50
CA GLY A 113 25.16 2.78 21.48
C GLY A 113 24.83 3.44 22.81
N ASP A 114 25.27 4.69 22.91
CA ASP A 114 25.01 5.61 24.00
C ASP A 114 23.55 6.11 23.89
N PRO A 115 22.72 6.04 24.96
CA PRO A 115 21.32 6.48 24.92
C PRO A 115 21.13 7.95 24.47
N GLU A 116 22.17 8.79 24.54
CA GLU A 116 22.12 10.18 24.08
C GLU A 116 22.33 10.37 22.56
N ARG A 117 22.65 9.32 21.79
CA ARG A 117 22.80 9.42 20.32
C ARG A 117 21.47 9.24 19.59
N VAL A 118 21.10 10.26 18.80
CA VAL A 118 19.87 10.34 17.98
C VAL A 118 19.71 9.19 16.95
N LEU A 119 20.79 8.45 16.62
CA LEU A 119 20.78 7.39 15.63
C LEU A 119 21.17 6.04 16.24
N VAL A 120 20.17 5.16 16.32
CA VAL A 120 20.30 3.79 16.80
C VAL A 120 20.62 2.86 15.62
N TRP A 121 21.64 2.01 15.76
CA TRP A 121 22.11 1.12 14.68
C TRP A 121 22.12 -0.35 15.11
N THR A 122 21.84 -1.22 14.14
CA THR A 122 21.77 -2.68 14.32
C THR A 122 22.87 -3.39 13.55
N THR A 123 23.43 -4.43 14.15
CA THR A 123 24.38 -5.33 13.47
C THR A 123 23.70 -6.44 12.66
N LEU A 124 22.39 -6.65 12.87
CA LEU A 124 21.59 -7.68 12.22
C LEU A 124 21.25 -7.29 10.78
N SER A 125 21.34 -8.26 9.86
CA SER A 125 20.84 -8.07 8.51
C SER A 125 19.31 -8.08 8.49
N LEU A 126 18.70 -7.41 7.51
CA LEU A 126 17.23 -7.41 7.33
C LEU A 126 16.65 -8.82 7.16
N ARG A 127 17.42 -9.74 6.58
CA ARG A 127 17.01 -11.16 6.46
C ARG A 127 16.99 -11.81 7.84
N LYS A 128 18.07 -11.64 8.60
CA LYS A 128 18.17 -12.18 9.97
C LYS A 128 17.07 -11.63 10.89
N ILE A 129 16.70 -10.36 10.77
CA ILE A 129 15.56 -9.79 11.51
C ILE A 129 14.24 -10.45 11.06
N SER A 130 14.05 -10.66 9.76
CA SER A 130 12.90 -11.37 9.22
C SER A 130 12.78 -12.79 9.77
N ASP A 131 13.89 -13.53 9.83
CA ASP A 131 13.95 -14.91 10.33
C ASP A 131 13.67 -14.96 11.85
N LEU A 132 14.19 -13.97 12.61
CA LEU A 132 13.92 -13.86 14.04
C LEU A 132 12.47 -13.51 14.34
N LEU A 133 11.80 -12.74 13.48
CA LEU A 133 10.37 -12.43 13.62
C LEU A 133 9.48 -13.68 13.49
N GLU A 134 9.93 -14.75 12.83
CA GLU A 134 9.21 -16.02 12.80
C GLU A 134 9.09 -16.65 14.19
N GLN A 135 10.06 -16.42 15.08
CA GLN A 135 10.01 -16.89 16.47
C GLN A 135 8.92 -16.17 17.30
N TYR A 136 8.49 -15.00 16.84
CA TYR A 136 7.36 -14.25 17.39
C TYR A 136 6.04 -14.57 16.67
N GLY A 137 6.03 -15.55 15.76
CA GLY A 137 4.85 -15.92 14.97
C GLY A 137 4.53 -14.96 13.83
N ILE A 138 5.43 -14.01 13.51
CA ILE A 138 5.19 -12.95 12.55
C ILE A 138 5.95 -13.23 11.25
N GLN A 139 5.25 -13.72 10.23
CA GLN A 139 5.83 -13.90 8.90
C GLN A 139 5.85 -12.58 8.12
N THR A 140 7.05 -12.03 7.89
CA THR A 140 7.24 -10.84 7.06
C THR A 140 8.39 -11.01 6.07
N ASN A 141 8.55 -10.05 5.17
CA ASN A 141 9.65 -10.01 4.21
C ASN A 141 10.62 -8.90 4.60
N ARG A 142 11.93 -9.07 4.33
CA ARG A 142 12.98 -8.04 4.50
C ARG A 142 12.59 -6.63 4.05
N ASN A 143 11.76 -6.49 3.01
CA ASN A 143 11.32 -5.19 2.50
C ASN A 143 10.34 -4.49 3.45
N VAL A 144 9.49 -5.25 4.13
CA VAL A 144 8.60 -4.75 5.18
C VAL A 144 9.44 -4.31 6.37
N VAL A 145 10.35 -5.17 6.84
CA VAL A 145 11.30 -4.88 7.92
C VAL A 145 12.08 -3.58 7.64
N ALA A 146 12.61 -3.41 6.42
CA ALA A 146 13.35 -2.20 6.05
C ALA A 146 12.51 -0.92 6.14
N LYS A 147 11.23 -0.98 5.77
CA LYS A 147 10.30 0.16 5.87
C LYS A 147 9.99 0.47 7.34
N ARG A 148 9.73 -0.56 8.16
CA ARG A 148 9.41 -0.39 9.58
C ARG A 148 10.60 0.14 10.37
N LEU A 149 11.81 -0.40 10.16
CA LEU A 149 13.03 0.14 10.76
C LEU A 149 13.23 1.63 10.46
N LYS A 150 13.02 2.04 9.20
CA LYS A 150 13.11 3.46 8.81
C LYS A 150 12.04 4.31 9.52
N ALA A 151 10.82 3.79 9.66
CA ALA A 151 9.74 4.49 10.37
C ALA A 151 10.02 4.63 11.87
N LEU A 152 10.67 3.64 12.47
CA LEU A 152 11.12 3.63 13.87
C LEU A 152 12.43 4.42 14.10
N GLY A 153 12.98 5.08 13.09
CA GLY A 153 14.18 5.92 13.22
C GLY A 153 15.52 5.17 13.14
N TYR A 154 15.52 3.86 12.85
CA TYR A 154 16.75 3.09 12.70
C TYR A 154 17.42 3.35 11.34
N SER A 155 18.73 3.56 11.37
CA SER A 155 19.56 3.65 10.16
C SER A 155 20.35 2.37 9.93
N LYS A 156 20.52 2.01 8.66
CA LYS A 156 21.34 0.87 8.25
C LYS A 156 22.77 1.36 8.06
N GLN A 157 23.66 1.03 8.98
CA GLN A 157 25.09 1.21 8.73
C GLN A 157 25.63 -0.06 8.06
N GLN A 158 26.31 0.10 6.93
CA GLN A 158 26.97 -1.02 6.28
C GLN A 158 28.15 -1.47 7.16
N ASN A 159 28.16 -2.73 7.61
CA ASN A 159 29.27 -3.29 8.36
C ASN A 159 30.55 -3.27 7.50
N GLN A 160 31.47 -2.35 7.77
CA GLN A 160 32.78 -2.22 7.11
C GLN A 160 33.79 -3.34 7.53
N LYS A 161 33.38 -4.32 8.34
CA LYS A 161 34.32 -5.24 9.01
C LYS A 161 34.82 -6.44 8.19
N ASN A 162 34.38 -6.63 6.95
CA ASN A 162 34.80 -7.78 6.14
C ASN A 162 35.95 -7.49 5.16
N ALA A 163 36.36 -6.23 4.98
CA ALA A 163 37.50 -5.90 4.10
C ALA A 163 38.86 -6.02 4.82
N GLN A 164 38.87 -6.03 6.16
CA GLN A 164 40.09 -5.82 6.96
C GLN A 164 40.42 -6.95 7.94
N VAL A 165 39.55 -7.94 8.11
CA VAL A 165 39.73 -9.03 9.09
C VAL A 165 39.63 -10.36 8.35
N GLY A 166 40.61 -11.25 8.59
CA GLY A 166 40.68 -12.58 7.98
C GLY A 166 39.53 -13.52 8.36
N LYS A 167 39.74 -14.84 8.24
CA LYS A 167 38.71 -15.87 8.46
C LYS A 167 37.95 -15.67 9.80
N SER A 168 36.62 -15.69 9.73
CA SER A 168 35.72 -15.57 10.88
C SER A 168 35.88 -16.77 11.82
N HIS A 169 36.09 -16.54 13.12
CA HIS A 169 36.16 -17.59 14.14
C HIS A 169 34.74 -18.00 14.59
N PRO A 170 34.41 -19.30 14.69
CA PRO A 170 33.06 -19.78 15.02
C PRO A 170 32.56 -19.28 16.38
N ASP A 171 33.42 -19.20 17.40
CA ASP A 171 33.01 -18.80 18.75
C ASP A 171 33.06 -17.29 19.04
N ARG A 172 33.34 -16.45 18.03
CA ARG A 172 33.45 -15.00 18.23
C ARG A 172 32.19 -14.41 18.87
N ASN A 173 31.02 -14.94 18.53
CA ASN A 173 29.74 -14.40 18.97
C ASN A 173 29.34 -14.86 20.39
N ALA A 174 29.83 -16.02 20.83
CA ALA A 174 29.45 -16.62 22.11
C ALA A 174 29.83 -15.74 23.31
N GLN A 175 30.99 -15.09 23.25
CA GLN A 175 31.44 -14.17 24.30
C GLN A 175 30.54 -12.94 24.44
N PHE A 176 30.11 -12.34 23.32
CA PHE A 176 29.22 -11.17 23.35
C PHE A 176 27.81 -11.54 23.83
N GLU A 177 27.31 -12.71 23.43
CA GLU A 177 26.01 -13.22 23.91
C GLU A 177 26.03 -13.52 25.42
N PHE A 178 27.14 -14.03 25.94
CA PHE A 178 27.32 -14.22 27.38
C PHE A 178 27.31 -12.88 28.14
N ILE A 179 28.09 -11.89 27.67
CA ILE A 179 28.14 -10.55 28.27
C ILE A 179 26.74 -9.91 28.29
N ASN A 180 26.02 -9.94 27.17
CA ASN A 180 24.65 -9.39 27.09
C ASN A 180 23.67 -10.07 28.06
N LYS A 181 23.82 -11.38 28.33
CA LYS A 181 23.00 -12.09 29.32
C LYS A 181 23.33 -11.71 30.76
N THR A 182 24.57 -11.31 31.04
CA THR A 182 25.01 -10.96 32.40
C THR A 182 24.83 -9.49 32.76
N THR A 183 24.58 -8.60 31.80
CA THR A 183 24.45 -7.14 32.00
C THR A 183 22.99 -6.67 32.10
N THR A 184 22.04 -7.54 32.40
CA THR A 184 20.69 -7.09 32.81
C THR A 184 20.75 -6.48 34.22
N GLU A 185 20.89 -5.15 34.27
CA GLU A 185 20.38 -4.29 35.35
C GLU A 185 18.95 -3.84 35.02
#